data_AF-A0A0J8UD29-F1
#
_entry.id   AF-A0A0J8UD29-F1
#
_cell.length_a   1.000
_cell.length_b   1.000
_cell.length_c   1.000
_cell.angle_alpha   90.00
_cell.angle_beta   90.00
_cell.angle_gamma   90.00
#
_symmetry.space_group_name_H-M   'P 1'
#
loop_
_entity.id
_entity.type
_entity.pdbx_description
1 polymer ?
#
loop_
_entity_poly.entity_id
_entity_poly.type
_entity_poly.pdbx_seq_one_letter_code
_entity_poly.pdbx_strand_id
1 'polypeptide(L)'
;MTMLELAELRQTASAHADEPGTDQNHVAYHQGAADAVRSVLFVVAAGEVVTVGDIEDRLAKLAIRQHQPWNQRYRAYWDGAVWALKHIHDRWTNSAE
;
A
#
# COMPACT_ATOMS: atom_id res chain seq x y z
N MET A 1 -3.52 -1.25 -14.29
CA MET A 1 -2.23 -0.98 -13.60
C MET A 1 -1.17 -2.00 -13.99
N THR A 2 0.04 -1.55 -14.29
CA THR A 2 1.19 -2.33 -14.78
C THR A 2 2.27 -2.49 -13.70
N MET A 3 3.26 -3.36 -13.93
CA MET A 3 4.45 -3.47 -13.05
C MET A 3 5.22 -2.16 -12.92
N LEU A 4 5.31 -1.36 -13.99
CA LEU A 4 5.99 -0.07 -13.96
C LEU A 4 5.24 0.91 -13.05
N GLU A 5 3.92 1.01 -13.20
CA GLU A 5 3.09 1.88 -12.35
C GLU A 5 3.16 1.47 -10.86
N LEU A 6 3.22 0.17 -10.57
CA LEU A 6 3.44 -0.31 -9.20
C LEU A 6 4.82 0.08 -8.67
N ALA A 7 5.86 -0.03 -9.51
CA ALA A 7 7.22 0.37 -9.12
C ALA A 7 7.32 1.88 -8.86
N GLU A 8 6.68 2.70 -9.68
CA GLU A 8 6.60 4.17 -9.53
C GLU A 8 5.83 4.56 -8.27
N LEU A 9 4.69 3.90 -7.99
CA LEU A 9 3.92 4.13 -6.78
C LEU A 9 4.75 3.81 -5.53
N ARG A 10 5.48 2.69 -5.53
CA ARG A 10 6.39 2.34 -4.42
C ARG A 10 7.50 3.38 -4.26
N GLN A 11 8.15 3.78 -5.35
CA GLN A 11 9.24 4.76 -5.31
C GLN A 11 8.77 6.11 -4.77
N THR A 12 7.61 6.58 -5.22
CA THR A 12 6.99 7.82 -4.73
C THR A 12 6.69 7.73 -3.24
N ALA A 13 6.09 6.63 -2.79
CA ALA A 13 5.82 6.42 -1.36
C ALA A 13 7.12 6.36 -0.54
N SER A 14 8.16 5.67 -1.01
CA SER A 14 9.46 5.65 -0.33
C SER A 14 10.12 7.03 -0.26
N ALA A 15 10.05 7.82 -1.34
CA ALA A 15 10.61 9.17 -1.36
C ALA A 15 9.97 10.09 -0.30
N HIS A 16 8.65 10.02 -0.14
CA HIS A 16 7.96 10.77 0.92
C HIS A 16 8.28 10.27 2.33
N ALA A 17 8.56 8.97 2.49
CA ALA A 17 9.00 8.42 3.78
C ALA A 17 10.41 8.89 4.19
N ASP A 18 11.26 9.24 3.22
CA ASP A 18 12.63 9.69 3.44
C ASP A 18 12.76 11.23 3.44
N GLU A 19 11.65 11.97 3.32
CA GLU A 19 11.65 13.42 3.22
C GLU A 19 12.13 14.11 4.52
N PRO A 20 13.20 14.93 4.49
CA PRO A 20 13.75 15.54 5.69
C PRO A 20 12.76 16.49 6.37
N GLY A 21 12.65 16.39 7.69
CA GLY A 21 11.83 17.31 8.50
C GLY A 21 10.33 17.00 8.53
N THR A 22 9.89 15.90 7.92
CA THR A 22 8.52 15.39 8.05
C THR A 22 8.27 14.75 9.43
N ASP A 23 7.03 14.81 9.89
CA ASP A 23 6.67 14.21 11.18
C ASP A 23 6.65 12.68 11.10
N GLN A 24 6.84 12.01 12.24
CA GLN A 24 6.96 10.55 12.29
C GLN A 24 5.70 9.80 11.82
N ASN A 25 4.51 10.43 11.87
CA ASN A 25 3.28 9.80 11.39
C ASN A 25 3.21 9.90 9.87
N HIS A 26 3.60 11.03 9.27
CA HIS A 26 3.75 11.16 7.83
C HIS A 26 4.73 10.12 7.26
N VAL A 27 5.91 10.00 7.88
CA VAL A 27 6.88 8.96 7.53
C VAL A 27 6.27 7.56 7.65
N ALA A 28 5.59 7.26 8.75
CA ALA A 28 4.98 5.95 8.97
C ALA A 28 3.89 5.63 7.93
N TYR A 29 3.07 6.60 7.56
CA TYR A 29 2.06 6.46 6.51
C TYR A 29 2.71 6.07 5.18
N HIS A 30 3.71 6.81 4.75
CA HIS A 30 4.39 6.55 3.49
C HIS A 30 5.20 5.25 3.49
N GLN A 31 5.75 4.85 4.64
CA GLN A 31 6.35 3.52 4.83
C GLN A 31 5.31 2.40 4.65
N GLY A 32 4.14 2.52 5.28
CA GLY A 32 3.07 1.53 5.15
C GLY A 32 2.54 1.41 3.72
N ALA A 33 2.40 2.55 3.03
CA ALA A 33 2.07 2.58 1.61
C ALA A 33 3.13 1.85 0.77
N ALA A 34 4.41 2.20 0.93
CA ALA A 34 5.50 1.58 0.18
C ALA A 34 5.60 0.06 0.43
N ASP A 35 5.41 -0.38 1.67
CA ASP A 35 5.45 -1.80 2.04
C ASP A 35 4.29 -2.60 1.46
N ALA A 36 3.08 -2.02 1.43
CA ALA A 36 1.93 -2.64 0.78
C ALA A 36 2.16 -2.82 -0.72
N VAL A 37 2.66 -1.78 -1.41
CA VAL A 37 2.99 -1.85 -2.84
C VAL A 37 4.10 -2.85 -3.10
N ARG A 38 5.14 -2.86 -2.25
CA ARG A 38 6.25 -3.85 -2.32
C ARG A 38 5.74 -5.28 -2.23
N SER A 39 4.78 -5.55 -1.34
CA SER A 39 4.21 -6.88 -1.19
C SER A 39 3.44 -7.33 -2.44
N VAL A 40 2.73 -6.42 -3.13
CA VAL A 40 2.07 -6.72 -4.39
C VAL A 40 3.10 -6.94 -5.50
N LEU A 41 4.07 -6.04 -5.62
CA LEU A 41 5.17 -6.14 -6.59
C LEU A 41 5.94 -7.46 -6.46
N PHE A 42 6.20 -7.93 -5.25
CA PHE A 42 6.94 -9.17 -5.01
C PHE A 42 6.22 -10.37 -5.63
N VAL A 43 4.90 -10.46 -5.47
CA VAL A 43 4.08 -11.54 -6.04
C VAL A 43 4.04 -11.46 -7.56
N VAL A 44 3.81 -10.25 -8.10
CA VAL A 44 3.80 -10.05 -9.57
C VAL A 44 5.19 -10.35 -10.19
N ALA A 45 6.27 -9.95 -9.53
CA ALA A 45 7.64 -10.22 -9.99
C ALA A 45 8.02 -11.70 -9.91
N ALA A 46 7.40 -12.47 -9.02
CA ALA A 46 7.51 -13.93 -8.97
C ALA A 46 6.77 -14.63 -10.14
N GLY A 47 6.07 -13.87 -10.99
CA GLY A 47 5.27 -14.41 -12.10
C GLY A 47 3.89 -14.89 -11.67
N GLU A 48 3.49 -14.64 -10.43
CA GLU A 48 2.16 -14.97 -9.94
C GLU A 48 1.13 -13.93 -10.39
N VAL A 49 -0.07 -14.40 -10.71
CA VAL A 49 -1.19 -13.53 -11.07
C VAL A 49 -1.82 -13.00 -9.78
N VAL A 50 -1.71 -11.69 -9.56
CA VAL A 50 -2.46 -11.01 -8.50
C VAL A 50 -3.82 -10.58 -9.06
N THR A 51 -4.89 -11.07 -8.45
CA THR A 51 -6.26 -10.73 -8.82
C THR A 51 -6.80 -9.57 -7.96
N VAL A 52 -7.90 -8.97 -8.41
CA VAL A 52 -8.64 -7.97 -7.61
C VAL A 52 -9.08 -8.58 -6.27
N GLY A 53 -9.54 -9.84 -6.26
CA GLY A 53 -9.93 -10.54 -5.04
C GLY A 53 -8.78 -10.70 -4.04
N ASP A 54 -7.55 -10.92 -4.49
CA ASP A 54 -6.38 -10.98 -3.60
C ASP A 54 -6.12 -9.65 -2.88
N ILE A 55 -6.40 -8.52 -3.55
CA ILE A 55 -6.29 -7.19 -2.95
C ILE A 55 -7.43 -6.94 -1.97
N GLU A 56 -8.65 -7.36 -2.30
CA GLU A 56 -9.81 -7.29 -1.39
C GLU A 56 -9.57 -8.08 -0.10
N ASP A 57 -9.03 -9.28 -0.20
CA ASP A 57 -8.66 -10.12 0.95
C ASP A 57 -7.61 -9.44 1.83
N ARG A 58 -6.62 -8.77 1.23
CA ARG A 58 -5.62 -7.99 1.98
C ARG A 58 -6.26 -6.79 2.68
N LEU A 59 -7.15 -6.07 2.01
CA LEU A 59 -7.90 -4.96 2.59
C LEU A 59 -8.78 -5.42 3.77
N ALA A 60 -9.46 -6.56 3.65
CA ALA A 60 -10.25 -7.14 4.73
C ALA A 60 -9.39 -7.50 5.96
N LYS A 61 -8.18 -8.05 5.76
CA LYS A 61 -7.23 -8.32 6.85
C LYS A 61 -6.75 -7.03 7.52
N LEU A 62 -6.57 -5.95 6.75
CA LEU A 62 -6.20 -4.64 7.29
C LEU A 62 -7.33 -3.96 8.07
N ALA A 63 -8.59 -4.16 7.68
CA ALA A 63 -9.73 -3.66 8.44
C ALA A 63 -9.74 -4.22 9.88
N ILE A 64 -9.32 -5.47 10.07
CA ILE A 64 -9.15 -6.05 11.42
C ILE A 64 -8.04 -5.32 12.20
N ARG A 65 -6.94 -4.96 11.53
CA ARG A 65 -5.84 -4.21 12.15
C ARG A 65 -6.28 -2.81 12.58
N GLN A 66 -7.17 -2.15 11.85
CA GLN A 66 -7.66 -0.80 12.19
C GLN A 66 -8.45 -0.75 13.51
N HIS A 67 -9.02 -1.87 13.98
CA HIS A 67 -9.78 -1.93 15.22
C HIS A 67 -8.91 -2.13 16.49
N GLN A 68 -7.60 -2.31 16.34
CA GLN A 68 -6.71 -2.48 17.49
C GLN A 68 -6.31 -1.13 18.10
N PRO A 69 -6.05 -1.08 19.42
CA PRO A 69 -5.70 0.16 20.13
C PRO A 69 -4.24 0.57 19.87
N TRP A 70 -3.95 0.92 18.62
CA TRP A 70 -2.64 1.38 18.18
C TRP A 70 -2.36 2.81 18.66
N ASN A 71 -1.07 3.11 18.86
CA ASN A 71 -0.61 4.49 18.92
C ASN A 71 -0.75 5.17 17.54
N GLN A 72 -0.64 6.50 17.51
CA GLN A 72 -0.89 7.29 16.30
C GLN A 72 0.03 6.89 15.13
N ARG A 73 1.29 6.57 15.40
CA ARG A 73 2.26 6.14 14.38
C ARG A 73 1.86 4.83 13.71
N TYR A 74 1.47 3.83 14.50
CA TYR A 74 0.99 2.55 13.96
C TYR A 74 -0.33 2.70 13.20
N ARG A 75 -1.24 3.60 13.62
CA ARG A 75 -2.44 3.92 12.83
C ARG A 75 -2.07 4.50 11.47
N ALA A 76 -1.21 5.52 11.47
CA ALA A 76 -0.74 6.15 10.25
C ALA A 76 -0.11 5.13 9.28
N TYR A 77 0.72 4.21 9.79
CA TYR A 77 1.29 3.12 8.98
C TYR A 77 0.22 2.26 8.31
N TRP A 78 -0.77 1.78 9.07
CA TRP A 78 -1.82 0.94 8.51
C TRP A 78 -2.74 1.72 7.56
N ASP A 79 -2.98 3.00 7.82
CA ASP A 79 -3.75 3.86 6.92
C ASP A 79 -3.04 4.05 5.56
N GLY A 80 -1.71 4.18 5.57
CA GLY A 80 -0.92 4.21 4.34
C GLY A 80 -0.97 2.91 3.55
N ALA A 81 -0.89 1.78 4.24
CA ALA A 81 -1.04 0.47 3.62
C ALA A 81 -2.43 0.29 2.98
N VAL A 82 -3.50 0.71 3.67
CA VAL A 82 -4.87 0.68 3.15
C VAL A 82 -5.02 1.58 1.93
N TRP A 83 -4.49 2.81 2.00
CA TRP A 83 -4.55 3.76 0.88
C TRP A 83 -3.90 3.18 -0.37
N ALA A 84 -2.70 2.61 -0.25
CA ALA A 84 -1.99 2.04 -1.39
C ALA A 84 -2.74 0.86 -2.02
N LEU A 85 -3.29 -0.05 -1.21
CA LEU A 85 -4.05 -1.19 -1.72
C LEU A 85 -5.37 -0.76 -2.38
N LYS A 86 -6.06 0.26 -1.84
CA LYS A 86 -7.24 0.84 -2.51
C LYS A 86 -6.87 1.47 -3.84
N HIS A 87 -5.78 2.24 -3.89
CA HIS A 87 -5.31 2.85 -5.14
C HIS A 87 -4.99 1.80 -6.21
N ILE A 88 -4.36 0.68 -5.83
CA ILE A 88 -4.10 -0.45 -6.73
C ILE A 88 -5.42 -1.09 -7.19
N HIS A 89 -6.34 -1.38 -6.26
CA HIS A 89 -7.65 -1.97 -6.54
C HIS A 89 -8.45 -1.14 -7.54
N ASP A 90 -8.60 0.17 -7.28
CA ASP A 90 -9.34 1.09 -8.13
C ASP A 90 -8.72 1.14 -9.54
N ARG A 91 -7.39 1.24 -9.62
CA ARG A 91 -6.69 1.29 -10.91
C ARG A 91 -6.81 -0.01 -11.70
N TRP A 92 -6.82 -1.18 -11.05
CA TRP A 92 -7.01 -2.45 -11.75
C TRP A 92 -8.45 -2.65 -12.21
N THR A 93 -9.42 -2.30 -11.38
CA THR A 93 -10.84 -2.39 -11.72
C THR A 93 -11.17 -1.48 -12.91
N ASN A 94 -10.71 -0.23 -12.87
CA ASN A 94 -10.91 0.73 -13.97
C ASN A 94 -10.11 0.41 -15.24
N SER A 95 -9.11 -0.49 -15.19
CA SER A 95 -8.38 -0.94 -16.38
C SER A 95 -9.04 -2.15 -17.06
N ALA A 96 -10.04 -2.77 -16.41
CA ALA A 96 -10.72 -3.97 -16.91
C ALA A 96 -12.04 -3.65 -17.65
N GLU A 97 -12.49 -2.40 -17.61
CA GLU A 97 -13.57 -1.82 -18.42
C GLU A 97 -13.04 -1.24 -19.73
#